data_AF-A0A2V6FTY5-F1
#
_entry.id   AF-A0A2V6FTY5-F1
#
_cell.length_a   1.000
_cell.length_b   1.000
_cell.length_c   1.000
_cell.angle_alpha   90.00
_cell.angle_beta   90.00
_cell.angle_gamma   90.00
#
_symmetry.space_group_name_H-M   'P 1'
#
loop_
_entity.id
_entity.type
_entity.pdbx_description
1 polymer ?
#
loop_
_entity_poly.entity_id
_entity_poly.type
_entity_poly.pdbx_seq_one_letter_code
_entity_poly.pdbx_strand_id
1 'polypeptide(L)'
;MPAHLQHVNLRTPTAAQSNRRWLILPTTVLLAALTWIVFGQTLHHDFVNYDDQRYVYENPRITAGLSAKAIVWAFTHVHSENWHPLTTISHMLDCQLYGLRPGGHHGTNALLHATGAILLFLALLQMTGTLWRSAFVAALFAVHPLHVESVAWIAERKDVLSGVFFMLTLLAYARYARRPSFGRYMAVVLLFACGLMSKPMLVTLPFVLLLLDYWPLNRIAGLAASAQKAPIAKSTIIKLVLEKIPLIVLSVGSSV
;
A
#
# COMPACT_ATOMS: atom_id res chain seq x y z
N MET A 1 -16.51 36.47 5.19
CA MET A 1 -17.02 35.48 6.17
C MET A 1 -16.12 34.26 6.15
N PRO A 2 -15.32 33.97 7.19
CA PRO A 2 -14.43 32.82 7.17
C PRO A 2 -15.23 31.53 7.42
N ALA A 3 -15.06 30.55 6.54
CA ALA A 3 -15.64 29.23 6.68
C ALA A 3 -15.01 28.52 7.88
N HIS A 4 -15.77 28.39 8.97
CA HIS A 4 -15.38 27.55 10.11
C HIS A 4 -15.14 26.12 9.62
N LEU A 5 -13.87 25.70 9.66
CA LEU A 5 -13.46 24.30 9.53
C LEU A 5 -14.04 23.52 10.71
N GLN A 6 -15.25 22.99 10.55
CA GLN A 6 -15.85 22.08 11.52
C GLN A 6 -15.03 20.79 11.54
N HIS A 7 -14.31 20.59 12.64
CA HIS A 7 -13.54 19.38 12.92
C HIS A 7 -14.47 18.17 12.89
N VAL A 8 -14.28 17.28 11.90
CA VAL A 8 -14.93 15.96 11.86
C VAL A 8 -14.50 15.22 13.13
N ASN A 9 -15.45 14.95 14.02
CA ASN A 9 -15.23 14.21 15.26
C ASN A 9 -15.06 12.72 14.95
N LEU A 10 -13.91 12.37 14.38
CA LEU A 10 -13.46 10.99 14.26
C LEU A 10 -13.13 10.51 15.66
N ARG A 11 -13.90 9.51 16.14
CA ARG A 11 -13.87 8.95 17.50
C ARG A 11 -12.49 9.11 18.15
N THR A 12 -12.41 9.99 19.15
CA THR A 12 -11.25 10.05 20.04
C THR A 12 -11.03 8.68 20.66
N PRO A 13 -9.78 8.21 20.80
CA PRO A 13 -9.55 6.89 21.36
C PRO A 13 -10.16 6.79 22.75
N THR A 14 -11.02 5.80 22.99
CA THR A 14 -11.56 5.55 24.33
C THR A 14 -10.43 5.18 25.30
N ALA A 15 -10.58 5.43 26.60
CA ALA A 15 -9.56 5.11 27.61
C ALA A 15 -9.09 3.63 27.54
N ALA A 16 -9.96 2.72 27.12
CA ALA A 16 -9.63 1.31 26.86
C ALA A 16 -8.65 1.07 25.69
N GLN A 17 -8.59 1.97 24.69
CA GLN A 17 -7.64 1.92 23.57
C GLN A 17 -6.23 2.41 23.96
N SER A 18 -6.12 3.27 24.98
CA SER A 18 -4.83 3.69 25.54
C SER A 18 -4.04 2.51 26.14
N ASN A 19 -4.74 1.62 26.87
CA ASN A 19 -4.14 0.51 27.61
C ASN A 19 -3.61 -0.65 26.73
N ARG A 20 -3.83 -0.63 25.41
CA ARG A 20 -3.42 -1.72 24.51
C ARG A 20 -2.30 -1.34 23.54
N ARG A 21 -1.73 -0.12 23.65
CA ARG A 21 -0.64 0.31 22.75
C ARG A 21 0.61 -0.56 22.87
N TRP A 22 0.90 -1.09 24.05
CA TRP A 22 2.02 -1.99 24.28
C TRP A 22 1.88 -3.32 23.51
N LEU A 23 0.67 -3.71 23.08
CA LEU A 23 0.43 -4.89 22.25
C LEU A 23 0.73 -4.68 20.76
N ILE A 24 0.93 -3.44 20.31
CA ILE A 24 1.17 -3.15 18.88
C ILE A 24 2.50 -3.76 18.44
N LEU A 25 3.59 -3.49 19.16
CA LEU A 25 4.91 -4.01 18.85
C LEU A 25 4.95 -5.56 18.80
N PRO A 26 4.51 -6.31 19.83
CA PRO A 26 4.52 -7.77 19.75
C PRO A 26 3.61 -8.30 18.65
N THR A 27 2.48 -7.65 18.36
CA THR A 27 1.63 -8.04 17.20
C THR A 27 2.38 -7.87 15.89
N THR A 28 3.10 -6.76 15.69
CA THR A 28 3.90 -6.56 14.47
C THR A 28 5.04 -7.55 14.33
N VAL A 29 5.72 -7.89 15.43
CA VAL A 29 6.78 -8.91 15.44
C VAL A 29 6.19 -10.28 15.11
N LEU A 30 5.03 -10.62 15.67
CA LEU A 30 4.35 -11.87 15.38
C LEU A 30 3.93 -11.97 13.91
N LEU A 31 3.39 -10.90 13.32
CA LEU A 31 3.03 -10.87 11.91
C LEU A 31 4.25 -11.07 11.00
N ALA A 32 5.38 -10.40 11.32
CA ALA A 32 6.62 -10.60 10.60
C ALA A 32 7.10 -12.06 10.71
N ALA A 33 7.10 -12.62 11.92
CA ALA A 33 7.51 -14.00 12.17
C ALA A 33 6.62 -15.01 11.42
N LEU A 34 5.29 -14.86 11.47
CA LEU A 34 4.36 -15.72 10.75
C LEU A 34 4.60 -15.67 9.24
N THR A 35 4.78 -14.47 8.69
CA THR A 35 5.07 -14.30 7.26
C THR A 35 6.39 -15.00 6.89
N TRP A 36 7.42 -14.85 7.73
CA TRP A 36 8.72 -15.46 7.50
C TRP A 36 8.71 -16.99 7.64
N ILE A 37 7.92 -17.54 8.56
CA ILE A 37 7.76 -19.00 8.70
C ILE A 37 7.17 -19.60 7.41
N VAL A 38 6.20 -18.92 6.79
CA VAL A 38 5.53 -19.42 5.59
C VAL A 38 6.38 -19.20 4.33
N PHE A 39 6.91 -18.00 4.15
CA PHE A 39 7.58 -17.61 2.90
C PHE A 39 9.11 -17.62 2.99
N GLY A 40 9.71 -17.75 4.16
CA GLY A 40 11.17 -17.81 4.32
C GLY A 40 11.81 -19.02 3.64
N GLN A 41 11.05 -20.10 3.41
CA GLN A 41 11.52 -21.24 2.61
C GLN A 41 11.83 -20.86 1.14
N THR A 42 11.20 -19.81 0.60
CA THR A 42 11.43 -19.36 -0.78
C THR A 42 12.85 -18.90 -1.04
N LEU A 43 13.61 -18.55 0.00
CA LEU A 43 15.04 -18.22 -0.12
C LEU A 43 15.87 -19.38 -0.71
N HIS A 44 15.37 -20.62 -0.65
CA HIS A 44 16.01 -21.80 -1.20
C HIS A 44 15.47 -22.20 -2.58
N HIS A 45 14.52 -21.45 -3.14
CA HIS A 45 13.96 -21.73 -4.46
C HIS A 45 14.78 -21.04 -5.56
N ASP A 46 14.73 -21.61 -6.76
CA ASP A 46 15.30 -21.03 -7.96
C ASP A 46 14.39 -19.94 -8.56
N PHE A 47 14.85 -19.31 -9.65
CA PHE A 47 13.99 -18.47 -10.49
C PHE A 47 12.94 -19.31 -11.22
N VAL A 48 11.76 -18.74 -11.42
CA VAL A 48 10.69 -19.35 -12.20
C VAL A 48 10.96 -19.11 -13.69
N ASN A 49 11.04 -20.19 -14.48
CA ASN A 49 11.25 -20.11 -15.93
C ASN A 49 9.97 -19.72 -16.70
N TYR A 50 9.47 -18.51 -16.41
CA TYR A 50 8.37 -17.88 -17.12
C TYR A 50 8.72 -16.42 -17.36
N ASP A 51 8.46 -15.54 -16.39
CA ASP A 51 8.71 -14.11 -16.53
C ASP A 51 9.96 -13.60 -15.78
N ASP A 52 10.53 -14.37 -14.84
CA ASP A 52 11.71 -13.92 -14.07
C ASP A 52 12.89 -13.59 -14.97
N GLN A 53 13.03 -14.34 -16.07
CA GLN A 53 14.06 -14.08 -17.09
C GLN A 53 13.95 -12.66 -17.65
N ARG A 54 12.77 -12.28 -18.15
CA ARG A 54 12.53 -10.97 -18.74
C ARG A 54 12.60 -9.87 -17.70
N TYR A 55 12.06 -10.12 -16.51
CA TYR A 55 11.97 -9.13 -15.45
C TYR A 55 13.32 -8.85 -14.76
N VAL A 56 14.19 -9.84 -14.65
CA VAL A 56 15.40 -9.76 -13.81
C VAL A 56 16.67 -9.90 -14.63
N TYR A 57 16.90 -11.05 -15.28
CA TYR A 57 18.26 -11.44 -15.69
C TYR A 57 18.57 -11.38 -17.18
N GLU A 58 17.58 -11.24 -18.07
CA GLU A 58 17.80 -11.06 -19.51
C GLU A 58 18.12 -9.61 -19.88
N ASN A 59 17.76 -8.64 -19.03
CA ASN A 59 18.00 -7.22 -19.31
C ASN A 59 19.32 -6.75 -18.67
N PRO A 60 20.37 -6.44 -19.46
CA PRO A 60 21.67 -6.04 -18.93
C PRO A 60 21.63 -4.74 -18.12
N ARG A 61 20.64 -3.87 -18.36
CA ARG A 61 20.47 -2.63 -17.58
C ARG A 61 19.98 -2.91 -16.17
N ILE A 62 19.27 -4.01 -15.96
CA ILE A 62 18.78 -4.43 -14.64
C ILE A 62 19.90 -5.15 -13.89
N THR A 63 20.55 -6.11 -14.54
CA THR A 63 21.63 -6.89 -13.92
C THR A 63 22.88 -6.06 -13.61
N ALA A 64 23.12 -4.96 -14.32
CA ALA A 64 24.18 -4.01 -14.00
C ALA A 64 23.95 -3.20 -12.72
N GLY A 65 22.76 -3.25 -12.12
CA GLY A 65 22.43 -2.58 -10.87
C GLY A 65 22.05 -1.11 -11.01
N LEU A 66 22.04 -0.37 -9.90
CA LEU A 66 21.61 1.03 -9.89
C LEU A 66 22.67 1.96 -10.47
N SER A 67 22.23 2.81 -11.39
CA SER A 67 22.97 3.98 -11.86
C SER A 67 21.99 5.09 -12.22
N ALA A 68 22.45 6.34 -12.28
CA ALA A 68 21.60 7.45 -12.71
C ALA A 68 20.96 7.19 -14.09
N LYS A 69 21.74 6.61 -15.02
CA LYS A 69 21.27 6.23 -16.36
C LYS A 69 20.20 5.13 -16.30
N ALA A 70 20.39 4.12 -15.44
CA ALA A 70 19.44 3.03 -15.27
C ALA A 70 18.12 3.50 -14.64
N ILE A 71 18.18 4.43 -13.67
CA ILE A 71 16.99 5.03 -13.05
C ILE A 71 16.22 5.84 -14.10
N VAL A 72 16.89 6.73 -14.84
CA VAL A 72 16.25 7.50 -15.92
C VAL A 72 15.64 6.56 -16.95
N TRP A 73 16.33 5.47 -17.30
CA TRP A 73 15.81 4.46 -18.20
C TRP A 73 14.52 3.82 -17.67
N ALA A 74 14.48 3.43 -16.40
CA ALA A 74 13.31 2.81 -15.78
C ALA A 74 12.07 3.71 -15.86
N PHE A 75 12.22 5.04 -15.71
CA PHE A 75 11.10 5.99 -15.81
C PHE A 75 10.66 6.30 -17.25
N THR A 76 11.52 6.07 -18.24
CA THR A 76 11.27 6.50 -19.63
C THR A 76 10.91 5.37 -20.58
N HIS A 77 11.01 4.11 -20.14
CA HIS A 77 10.77 2.94 -20.99
C HIS A 77 9.78 1.97 -20.37
N VAL A 78 9.05 1.29 -21.23
CA VAL A 78 8.25 0.11 -20.88
C VAL A 78 9.19 -1.09 -20.75
N HIS A 79 9.06 -1.84 -19.66
CA HIS A 79 9.84 -3.05 -19.38
C HIS A 79 8.90 -4.23 -19.22
N SER A 80 9.09 -5.28 -20.03
CA SER A 80 8.19 -6.45 -20.07
C SER A 80 6.71 -6.06 -20.24
N GLU A 81 6.43 -5.27 -21.28
CA GLU A 81 5.08 -4.79 -21.66
C GLU A 81 4.38 -3.88 -20.63
N ASN A 82 5.06 -3.51 -19.55
CA ASN A 82 4.49 -2.69 -18.49
C ASN A 82 5.37 -1.49 -18.13
N TRP A 83 4.75 -0.37 -17.77
CA TRP A 83 5.44 0.78 -17.18
C TRP A 83 5.36 0.71 -15.65
N HIS A 84 6.40 0.16 -15.02
CA HIS A 84 6.53 0.05 -13.56
C HIS A 84 7.94 0.40 -13.08
N PRO A 85 8.36 1.69 -13.18
CA PRO A 85 9.72 2.12 -12.87
C PRO A 85 10.19 1.69 -11.48
N LEU A 86 9.33 1.75 -10.45
CA LEU A 86 9.75 1.40 -9.09
C LEU A 86 10.02 -0.10 -8.93
N THR A 87 9.26 -0.95 -9.61
CA THR A 87 9.51 -2.40 -9.62
C THR A 87 10.84 -2.69 -10.32
N THR A 88 11.09 -2.06 -11.47
CA THR A 88 12.34 -2.20 -12.21
C THR A 88 13.55 -1.74 -11.38
N ILE A 89 13.43 -0.60 -10.70
CA ILE A 89 14.47 -0.08 -9.80
C ILE A 89 14.69 -1.03 -8.60
N SER A 90 13.62 -1.64 -8.08
CA SER A 90 13.75 -2.64 -7.02
C SER A 90 14.55 -3.86 -7.47
N HIS A 91 14.32 -4.35 -8.70
CA HIS A 91 15.12 -5.47 -9.24
C HIS A 91 16.57 -5.06 -9.52
N MET A 92 16.82 -3.84 -9.98
CA MET A 92 18.19 -3.31 -10.12
C MET A 92 18.92 -3.30 -8.77
N LEU A 93 18.24 -2.87 -7.71
CA LEU A 93 18.81 -2.88 -6.36
C LEU A 93 19.12 -4.32 -5.91
N ASP A 94 18.19 -5.26 -6.09
CA ASP A 94 18.43 -6.67 -5.74
C ASP A 94 19.59 -7.27 -6.55
N CYS A 95 19.71 -6.96 -7.84
CA CYS A 95 20.84 -7.39 -8.66
C CYS A 95 22.18 -6.80 -8.16
N GLN A 96 22.18 -5.55 -7.72
CA GLN A 96 23.38 -4.91 -7.16
C GLN A 96 23.80 -5.54 -5.82
N LEU A 97 22.84 -5.90 -4.97
CA LEU A 97 23.10 -6.43 -3.63
C LEU A 97 23.39 -7.93 -3.62
N TYR A 98 22.66 -8.70 -4.43
CA TYR A 98 22.64 -10.16 -4.38
C TYR A 98 23.16 -10.82 -5.66
N GLY A 99 23.37 -10.04 -6.74
CA GLY A 99 23.61 -10.58 -8.07
C GLY A 99 22.40 -11.39 -8.54
N LEU A 100 22.66 -12.43 -9.34
CA LEU A 100 21.65 -13.36 -9.84
C LEU A 100 21.46 -14.55 -8.89
N ARG A 101 21.50 -14.33 -7.57
CA ARG A 101 21.22 -15.37 -6.56
C ARG A 101 19.74 -15.29 -6.17
N PRO A 102 18.87 -16.21 -6.63
CA PRO A 102 17.41 -16.06 -6.50
C PRO A 102 16.95 -15.90 -5.05
N GLY A 103 17.63 -16.55 -4.09
CA GLY A 103 17.28 -16.46 -2.68
C GLY A 103 17.23 -15.02 -2.12
N GLY A 104 18.11 -14.12 -2.57
CA GLY A 104 18.08 -12.72 -2.16
C GLY A 104 16.83 -11.98 -2.68
N HIS A 105 16.46 -12.24 -3.94
CA HIS A 105 15.27 -11.67 -4.57
C HIS A 105 13.99 -12.20 -3.91
N HIS A 106 13.91 -13.50 -3.63
CA HIS A 106 12.83 -14.10 -2.83
C HIS A 106 12.75 -13.46 -1.44
N GLY A 107 13.90 -13.25 -0.79
CA GLY A 107 13.99 -12.59 0.51
C GLY A 107 13.41 -11.18 0.52
N THR A 108 13.71 -10.36 -0.50
CA THR A 108 13.09 -9.04 -0.65
C THR A 108 11.56 -9.15 -0.80
N ASN A 109 11.04 -10.20 -1.47
CA ASN A 109 9.59 -10.36 -1.70
C ASN A 109 8.88 -10.69 -0.40
N ALA A 110 9.43 -11.65 0.35
CA ALA A 110 8.95 -12.01 1.68
C ALA A 110 8.98 -10.81 2.64
N LEU A 111 10.03 -9.99 2.59
CA LEU A 111 10.14 -8.77 3.41
C LEU A 111 9.09 -7.71 3.03
N LEU A 112 8.86 -7.48 1.74
CA LEU A 112 7.82 -6.57 1.27
C LEU A 112 6.43 -7.06 1.68
N HIS A 113 6.15 -8.35 1.57
CA HIS A 113 4.87 -8.93 2.01
C HIS A 113 4.66 -8.81 3.53
N ALA A 114 5.70 -9.11 4.33
CA ALA A 114 5.65 -8.92 5.78
C ALA A 114 5.39 -7.45 6.15
N THR A 115 6.04 -6.53 5.44
CA THR A 115 5.80 -5.09 5.56
C THR A 115 4.36 -4.73 5.20
N GLY A 116 3.84 -5.27 4.10
CA GLY A 116 2.44 -5.13 3.69
C GLY A 116 1.45 -5.59 4.76
N ALA A 117 1.67 -6.76 5.37
CA ALA A 117 0.83 -7.31 6.44
C ALA A 117 0.84 -6.42 7.70
N ILE A 118 2.02 -5.93 8.09
CA ILE A 118 2.17 -4.98 9.21
C ILE A 118 1.43 -3.67 8.91
N LEU A 119 1.61 -3.12 7.71
CA LEU A 119 0.95 -1.88 7.32
C LEU A 119 -0.56 -2.04 7.25
N LEU A 120 -1.07 -3.18 6.78
CA LEU A 120 -2.49 -3.52 6.81
C LEU A 120 -3.02 -3.55 8.25
N PHE A 121 -2.31 -4.23 9.17
CA PHE A 121 -2.67 -4.23 10.60
C PHE A 121 -2.74 -2.80 11.15
N LEU A 122 -1.72 -1.98 10.89
CA LEU A 122 -1.67 -0.60 11.35
C LEU A 122 -2.79 0.24 10.73
N ALA A 123 -3.08 0.07 9.44
CA ALA A 123 -4.14 0.78 8.73
C ALA A 123 -5.50 0.48 9.36
N LEU A 124 -5.82 -0.81 9.50
CA LEU A 124 -7.08 -1.28 10.09
C LEU A 124 -7.20 -0.87 11.56
N LEU A 125 -6.14 -1.02 12.35
CA LEU A 125 -6.14 -0.58 13.75
C LEU A 125 -6.38 0.92 13.85
N GLN A 126 -5.69 1.70 13.02
CA GLN A 126 -5.79 3.15 13.00
C GLN A 126 -7.18 3.65 12.58
N MET A 127 -7.87 2.90 11.70
CA MET A 127 -9.16 3.26 11.14
C MET A 127 -10.35 2.74 11.97
N THR A 128 -10.24 1.53 12.52
CA THR A 128 -11.33 0.86 13.27
C THR A 128 -11.18 0.96 14.79
N GLY A 129 -9.96 1.14 15.28
CA GLY A 129 -9.64 1.06 16.71
C GLY A 129 -9.79 -0.34 17.33
N THR A 130 -9.91 -1.40 16.50
CA THR A 130 -10.15 -2.78 16.97
C THR A 130 -8.91 -3.67 16.78
N LEU A 131 -8.08 -3.77 17.83
CA LEU A 131 -6.79 -4.47 17.76
C LEU A 131 -6.90 -5.92 17.28
N TRP A 132 -7.70 -6.75 17.95
CA TRP A 132 -7.75 -8.19 17.65
C TRP A 132 -8.35 -8.50 16.28
N ARG A 133 -9.37 -7.74 15.84
CA ARG A 133 -9.96 -7.91 14.50
C ARG A 133 -8.96 -7.48 13.42
N SER A 134 -8.24 -6.38 13.64
CA SER A 134 -7.20 -5.91 12.72
C SER A 134 -6.04 -6.89 12.63
N ALA A 135 -5.59 -7.42 13.77
CA ALA A 135 -4.52 -8.41 13.85
C ALA A 135 -4.92 -9.72 13.16
N PHE A 136 -6.15 -10.19 13.38
CA PHE A 136 -6.68 -11.39 12.74
C PHE A 136 -6.72 -11.26 11.20
N VAL A 137 -7.27 -10.16 10.68
CA VAL A 137 -7.30 -9.92 9.22
C VAL A 137 -5.89 -9.82 8.64
N ALA A 138 -4.97 -9.13 9.32
CA ALA A 138 -3.58 -9.03 8.88
C ALA A 138 -2.85 -10.38 8.94
N ALA A 139 -3.13 -11.22 9.94
CA ALA A 139 -2.57 -12.55 10.04
C ALA A 139 -3.09 -13.47 8.93
N LEU A 140 -4.40 -13.41 8.62
CA LEU A 140 -4.96 -14.13 7.47
C LEU A 140 -4.28 -13.69 6.17
N PHE A 141 -4.15 -12.39 5.92
CA PHE A 141 -3.42 -11.86 4.76
C PHE A 141 -1.95 -12.33 4.73
N ALA A 142 -1.27 -12.34 5.88
CA ALA A 142 0.13 -12.74 5.98
C ALA A 142 0.39 -14.19 5.56
N VAL A 143 -0.57 -15.10 5.78
CA VAL A 143 -0.37 -16.55 5.55
C VAL A 143 -1.28 -17.13 4.47
N HIS A 144 -2.12 -16.31 3.81
CA HIS A 144 -3.12 -16.80 2.87
C HIS A 144 -2.46 -17.48 1.66
N PRO A 145 -2.86 -18.72 1.27
CA PRO A 145 -2.27 -19.42 0.14
C PRO A 145 -2.38 -18.69 -1.21
N LEU A 146 -3.44 -17.89 -1.40
CA LEU A 146 -3.59 -17.05 -2.61
C LEU A 146 -2.44 -16.05 -2.82
N HIS A 147 -1.63 -15.76 -1.80
CA HIS A 147 -0.47 -14.88 -1.94
C HIS A 147 0.81 -15.61 -2.33
N VAL A 148 0.80 -16.95 -2.46
CA VAL A 148 1.99 -17.70 -2.88
C VAL A 148 2.49 -17.23 -4.24
N GLU A 149 1.59 -16.98 -5.20
CA GLU A 149 1.97 -16.45 -6.51
C GLU A 149 2.64 -15.08 -6.38
N SER A 150 2.05 -14.15 -5.62
CA SER A 150 2.62 -12.80 -5.46
C SER A 150 3.95 -12.78 -4.70
N VAL A 151 4.17 -13.70 -3.75
CA VAL A 151 5.33 -13.66 -2.84
C VAL A 151 6.46 -14.56 -3.32
N ALA A 152 6.16 -15.79 -3.74
CA ALA A 152 7.16 -16.76 -4.16
C ALA A 152 7.61 -16.57 -5.60
N TRP A 153 6.92 -15.78 -6.41
CA TRP A 153 7.33 -15.47 -7.77
C TRP A 153 8.07 -14.11 -7.81
N ILE A 154 9.34 -14.11 -8.20
CA ILE A 154 10.18 -12.91 -8.18
C ILE A 154 9.63 -11.81 -9.11
N ALA A 155 9.16 -12.14 -10.31
CA ALA A 155 8.54 -11.17 -11.23
C ALA A 155 7.25 -10.53 -10.68
N GLU A 156 6.60 -11.14 -9.68
CA GLU A 156 5.48 -10.54 -8.94
C GLU A 156 5.94 -9.60 -7.81
N ARG A 157 7.21 -9.17 -7.81
CA ARG A 157 7.69 -8.00 -7.05
C ARG A 157 6.76 -6.80 -7.18
N LYS A 158 6.22 -6.58 -8.38
CA LYS A 158 5.22 -5.54 -8.66
C LYS A 158 4.01 -5.61 -7.73
N ASP A 159 3.58 -6.81 -7.32
CA ASP A 159 2.39 -7.02 -6.51
C ASP A 159 2.65 -6.72 -5.04
N VAL A 160 3.71 -7.29 -4.48
CA VAL A 160 4.06 -7.05 -3.08
C VAL A 160 4.49 -5.60 -2.85
N LEU A 161 5.22 -4.99 -3.80
CA LEU A 161 5.65 -3.59 -3.70
C LEU A 161 4.47 -2.63 -3.84
N SER A 162 3.60 -2.85 -4.82
CA SER A 162 2.39 -2.03 -4.97
C SER A 162 1.42 -2.23 -3.80
N GLY A 163 1.35 -3.44 -3.23
CA GLY A 163 0.62 -3.73 -1.99
C GLY A 163 1.11 -2.92 -0.80
N VAL A 164 2.43 -2.75 -0.63
CA VAL A 164 3.01 -1.86 0.39
C VAL A 164 2.53 -0.42 0.18
N PHE A 165 2.63 0.11 -1.04
CA PHE A 165 2.16 1.46 -1.35
C PHE A 165 0.65 1.64 -1.20
N PHE A 166 -0.14 0.62 -1.51
CA PHE A 166 -1.58 0.59 -1.26
C PHE A 166 -1.85 0.79 0.24
N MET A 167 -1.24 -0.01 1.11
CA MET A 167 -1.44 0.08 2.56
C MET A 167 -0.92 1.40 3.15
N LEU A 168 0.21 1.91 2.65
CA LEU A 168 0.72 3.24 3.01
C LEU A 168 -0.26 4.35 2.62
N THR A 169 -0.87 4.24 1.43
CA THR A 169 -1.88 5.20 0.96
C THR A 169 -3.12 5.15 1.85
N LEU A 170 -3.59 3.98 2.26
CA LEU A 170 -4.70 3.85 3.22
C LEU A 170 -4.36 4.52 4.56
N LEU A 171 -3.16 4.26 5.09
CA LEU A 171 -2.67 4.87 6.33
C LEU A 171 -2.60 6.40 6.24
N ALA A 172 -2.00 6.91 5.17
CA ALA A 172 -1.89 8.35 4.90
C ALA A 172 -3.28 8.99 4.77
N TYR A 173 -4.19 8.34 4.04
CA TYR A 173 -5.55 8.80 3.85
C TYR A 173 -6.33 8.84 5.16
N ALA A 174 -6.20 7.81 6.01
CA ALA A 174 -6.79 7.78 7.35
C ALA A 174 -6.22 8.86 8.29
N ARG A 175 -4.99 9.36 8.06
CA ARG A 175 -4.40 10.50 8.79
C ARG A 175 -4.90 11.83 8.22
N TYR A 176 -4.99 11.94 6.91
CA TYR A 176 -5.54 13.10 6.21
C TYR A 176 -7.00 13.33 6.60
N ALA A 177 -7.85 12.29 6.51
CA ALA A 177 -9.25 12.31 6.94
C ALA A 177 -9.45 12.84 8.37
N ARG A 178 -8.51 12.53 9.28
CA ARG A 178 -8.54 12.98 10.68
C ARG A 178 -8.21 14.44 10.89
N ARG A 179 -7.19 14.95 10.20
CA ARG A 179 -6.86 16.37 10.21
C ARG A 179 -6.45 16.74 8.79
N PRO A 180 -7.38 17.24 7.98
CA PRO A 180 -7.09 17.61 6.60
C PRO A 180 -6.00 18.68 6.58
N SER A 181 -4.96 18.44 5.79
CA SER A 181 -3.94 19.43 5.49
C SER A 181 -3.34 19.13 4.12
N PHE A 182 -2.83 20.16 3.46
CA PHE A 182 -2.20 20.02 2.15
C PHE A 182 -1.06 19.00 2.16
N GLY A 183 -0.15 19.08 3.14
CA GLY A 183 0.97 18.13 3.24
C GLY A 183 0.54 16.67 3.43
N ARG A 184 -0.53 16.41 4.20
CA ARG A 184 -1.05 15.05 4.37
C ARG A 184 -1.73 14.53 3.11
N TYR A 185 -2.44 15.39 2.39
CA TYR A 185 -3.03 15.01 1.10
C TYR A 185 -1.93 14.73 0.07
N MET A 186 -0.88 15.55 0.03
CA MET A 186 0.25 15.33 -0.87
C MET A 186 0.95 14.01 -0.57
N ALA A 187 1.07 13.62 0.70
CA ALA A 187 1.54 12.28 1.05
C ALA A 187 0.65 11.16 0.48
N VAL A 188 -0.68 11.31 0.50
CA VAL A 188 -1.61 10.35 -0.15
C VAL A 188 -1.33 10.27 -1.65
N VAL A 189 -1.25 11.43 -2.33
CA VAL A 189 -1.01 11.51 -3.78
C VAL A 189 0.33 10.88 -4.16
N LEU A 190 1.41 11.20 -3.43
CA LEU A 190 2.75 10.68 -3.70
C LEU A 190 2.84 9.17 -3.47
N LEU A 191 2.31 8.67 -2.36
CA LEU A 191 2.29 7.23 -2.08
C LEU A 191 1.45 6.47 -3.10
N PHE A 192 0.34 7.05 -3.52
CA PHE A 192 -0.51 6.49 -4.57
C PHE A 192 0.22 6.44 -5.92
N ALA A 193 0.87 7.54 -6.31
CA ALA A 193 1.67 7.60 -7.54
C ALA A 193 2.80 6.57 -7.52
N CYS A 194 3.50 6.41 -6.39
CA CYS A 194 4.49 5.36 -6.23
C CYS A 194 3.88 3.97 -6.43
N GLY A 195 2.70 3.72 -5.87
CA GLY A 195 2.00 2.46 -6.08
C GLY A 195 1.65 2.19 -7.55
N LEU A 196 1.14 3.19 -8.29
CA LEU A 196 0.88 3.09 -9.73
C LEU A 196 2.17 2.79 -10.51
N MET A 197 3.28 3.42 -10.12
CA MET A 197 4.62 3.18 -10.67
C MET A 197 5.24 1.83 -10.28
N SER A 198 4.60 1.07 -9.38
CA SER A 198 4.95 -0.33 -9.08
C SER A 198 4.07 -1.32 -9.83
N LYS A 199 2.75 -1.06 -9.88
CA LYS A 199 1.79 -1.82 -10.69
C LYS A 199 0.57 -0.95 -11.04
N PRO A 200 0.19 -0.82 -12.33
CA PRO A 200 -0.97 -0.03 -12.74
C PRO A 200 -2.31 -0.47 -12.13
N MET A 201 -2.43 -1.71 -11.63
CA MET A 201 -3.63 -2.25 -10.98
C MET A 201 -4.20 -1.33 -9.85
N LEU A 202 -3.37 -0.49 -9.24
CA LEU A 202 -3.80 0.47 -8.21
C LEU A 202 -4.78 1.54 -8.70
N VAL A 203 -5.11 1.63 -9.99
CA VAL A 203 -6.20 2.47 -10.52
C VAL A 203 -7.56 2.29 -9.80
N THR A 204 -7.74 1.16 -9.09
CA THR A 204 -8.93 0.88 -8.27
C THR A 204 -8.93 1.59 -6.91
N LEU A 205 -7.78 2.06 -6.42
CA LEU A 205 -7.63 2.58 -5.07
C LEU A 205 -8.48 3.84 -4.78
N PRO A 206 -8.68 4.81 -5.69
CA PRO A 206 -9.57 5.94 -5.43
C PRO A 206 -11.00 5.51 -5.04
N PHE A 207 -11.49 4.41 -5.59
CA PHE A 207 -12.80 3.84 -5.23
C PHE A 207 -12.78 3.20 -3.85
N VAL A 208 -11.69 2.53 -3.48
CA VAL A 208 -11.48 2.05 -2.11
C VAL A 208 -11.48 3.21 -1.12
N LEU A 209 -10.84 4.34 -1.43
CA LEU A 209 -10.85 5.52 -0.55
C LEU A 209 -12.27 6.11 -0.36
N LEU A 210 -13.11 6.07 -1.40
CA LEU A 210 -14.53 6.42 -1.28
C LEU A 210 -15.29 5.45 -0.37
N LEU A 211 -15.01 4.15 -0.47
CA LEU A 211 -15.58 3.16 0.46
C LEU A 211 -15.12 3.43 1.90
N LEU A 212 -13.85 3.82 2.10
CA LEU A 212 -13.33 4.17 3.42
C LEU A 212 -14.02 5.41 4.01
N ASP A 213 -14.41 6.38 3.18
CA ASP A 213 -15.21 7.54 3.60
C ASP A 213 -16.59 7.13 4.13
N TYR A 214 -17.19 6.07 3.59
CA TYR A 214 -18.39 5.46 4.13
C TYR A 214 -18.09 4.69 5.43
N TRP A 215 -17.22 3.70 5.36
CA TRP A 215 -16.78 2.89 6.50
C TRP A 215 -15.31 2.47 6.33
N PRO A 216 -14.47 2.56 7.36
CA PRO A 216 -14.77 2.87 8.77
C PRO A 216 -14.59 4.35 9.15
N LEU A 217 -14.22 5.24 8.23
CA LEU A 217 -13.97 6.65 8.55
C LEU A 217 -15.25 7.43 8.83
N ASN A 218 -16.42 6.95 8.41
CA ASN A 218 -17.71 7.60 8.65
C ASN A 218 -17.72 9.10 8.26
N ARG A 219 -17.03 9.51 7.19
CA ARG A 219 -17.01 10.91 6.72
C ARG A 219 -18.32 11.31 6.04
N ILE A 220 -19.07 10.34 5.50
CA ILE A 220 -20.39 10.56 4.91
C ILE A 220 -21.47 10.73 6.00
N ALA A 221 -21.43 9.89 7.05
CA ALA A 221 -22.44 9.88 8.12
C ALA A 221 -22.08 10.73 9.35
N GLY A 222 -20.79 10.95 9.63
CA GLY A 222 -20.28 11.62 10.83
C GLY A 222 -20.61 13.11 10.91
N LEU A 223 -20.95 13.75 9.79
CA LEU A 223 -21.49 15.12 9.75
C LEU A 223 -23.00 15.16 10.05
N ALA A 224 -23.75 14.10 9.76
CA ALA A 224 -25.18 13.98 10.07
C ALA A 224 -25.43 13.54 11.53
N ALA A 225 -24.49 12.83 12.16
CA ALA A 225 -24.61 12.41 13.56
C ALA A 225 -24.39 13.58 14.56
N SER A 226 -23.63 14.61 14.19
CA SER A 226 -23.40 15.79 15.03
C SER A 226 -24.50 16.86 14.90
N ALA A 227 -25.39 16.73 13.91
CA ALA A 227 -26.53 17.62 13.69
C ALA A 227 -27.79 16.76 13.58
N GLN A 228 -28.52 16.63 14.70
CA GLN A 228 -29.84 16.01 14.83
C GLN A 228 -30.53 15.70 13.48
N LYS A 229 -30.55 14.41 13.08
CA LYS A 229 -31.39 13.84 12.00
C LYS A 229 -31.45 14.66 10.69
N ALA A 230 -30.38 15.37 10.30
CA ALA A 230 -30.34 16.00 8.99
C ALA A 230 -30.04 14.93 7.92
N PRO A 231 -30.74 14.92 6.76
CA PRO A 231 -30.35 14.07 5.63
C PRO A 231 -28.90 14.40 5.22
N ILE A 232 -28.15 13.38 4.80
CA ILE A 232 -26.77 13.54 4.33
C ILE A 232 -26.75 14.65 3.28
N ALA A 233 -26.04 15.74 3.57
CA ALA A 233 -25.97 16.86 2.65
C ALA A 233 -25.27 16.40 1.36
N LYS A 234 -25.95 16.51 0.21
CA LYS A 234 -25.38 16.22 -1.11
C LYS A 234 -24.02 16.92 -1.32
N SER A 235 -23.85 18.11 -0.74
CA SER A 235 -22.60 18.88 -0.79
C SER A 235 -21.41 18.16 -0.14
N THR A 236 -21.62 17.31 0.87
CA THR A 236 -20.56 16.49 1.48
C THR A 236 -20.09 15.40 0.53
N ILE A 237 -21.02 14.69 -0.11
CA ILE A 237 -20.70 13.63 -1.08
C ILE A 237 -19.94 14.23 -2.26
N ILE A 238 -20.41 15.35 -2.80
CA ILE A 238 -19.73 16.05 -3.91
C ILE A 238 -18.30 16.43 -3.52
N LYS A 239 -18.09 17.04 -2.34
CA LYS A 239 -16.73 17.38 -1.87
C LYS A 239 -15.82 16.16 -1.78
N LEU A 240 -16.32 15.05 -1.25
CA LEU A 240 -15.55 13.81 -1.14
C LEU A 240 -15.20 13.26 -2.51
N VAL A 241 -16.11 13.28 -3.49
CA VAL A 241 -15.82 12.86 -4.87
C VAL A 241 -14.79 13.78 -5.53
N LEU A 242 -14.95 15.10 -5.40
CA LEU A 242 -14.01 16.08 -5.95
C LEU A 242 -12.59 15.90 -5.40
N GLU A 243 -12.45 15.52 -4.12
CA GLU A 243 -11.17 15.19 -3.48
C GLU A 243 -10.44 14.00 -4.15
N LYS A 244 -11.13 13.15 -4.91
CA LYS A 244 -10.53 11.97 -5.57
C LYS A 244 -10.22 12.24 -7.04
N ILE A 245 -10.69 13.35 -7.62
CA ILE A 245 -10.42 13.70 -9.02
C ILE A 245 -8.92 13.65 -9.33
N PRO A 246 -8.00 14.24 -8.53
CA PRO A 246 -6.57 14.16 -8.83
C PRO A 246 -6.05 12.71 -8.88
N LEU A 247 -6.54 11.85 -8.00
CA LEU A 247 -6.15 10.43 -7.97
C LEU A 247 -6.74 9.67 -9.18
N ILE A 248 -7.96 9.98 -9.58
CA ILE A 248 -8.59 9.40 -10.78
C ILE A 248 -7.83 9.84 -12.04
N VAL A 249 -7.44 11.11 -12.13
CA VAL A 249 -6.63 11.63 -13.25
C VAL A 249 -5.28 10.91 -13.34
N LEU A 250 -4.60 10.72 -12.21
CA LEU A 250 -3.37 9.91 -12.17
C LEU A 250 -3.62 8.47 -12.60
N SER A 251 -4.74 7.87 -12.19
CA SER A 251 -5.12 6.50 -12.57
C SER A 251 -5.29 6.39 -14.09
N VAL A 252 -6.02 7.33 -14.70
CA VAL A 252 -6.21 7.40 -16.15
C VAL A 252 -4.86 7.57 -16.85
N GLY A 253 -4.02 8.49 -16.39
CA GLY A 253 -2.69 8.70 -16.96
C GLY A 253 -1.76 7.50 -16.89
N SER A 254 -1.89 6.65 -15.85
CA SER A 254 -1.11 5.41 -15.73
C SER A 254 -1.68 4.21 -16.51
N SER A 255 -2.88 4.34 -17.08
CA SER A 255 -3.57 3.28 -17.82
C SER A 255 -3.38 3.36 -19.34
N VAL A 256 -2.61 4.35 -19.82
CA VAL A 256 -2.30 4.59 -21.24
C VAL A 256 -0.87 4.15 -21.52
#